data_AF-A0A1W2FS64-F1
#
_entry.id   AF-A0A1W2FS64-F1
#
_cell.length_a   1.000
_cell.length_b   1.000
_cell.length_c   1.000
_cell.angle_alpha   90.00
_cell.angle_beta   90.00
_cell.angle_gamma   90.00
#
_symmetry.space_group_name_H-M   'P 1'
#
loop_
_entity.id
_entity.type
_entity.pdbx_description
1 polymer ?
#
loop_
_entity_poly.entity_id
_entity_poly.type
_entity_poly.pdbx_seq_one_letter_code
_entity_poly.pdbx_strand_id
1 'polypeptide(L)'
;MKLLLFADLHLDTRFPSAGPERRQALRDTLGHIVDLAQESGVDAMLCAGDLYEHDRCSPSTAEFLRSSFDCPVPVFLAPGNDDWYGPQSVYQQVDWTPNVHVFSSESMTPVELSDGITLWGAANVGPGPARDVLDGFAVNRSGVNLALCHGSAPDDVAITGLDHAFLGHVHTPEHATDYTFPGNPDPLTPGETGERGAVLCTVHEDGSVSREVFDVSASRSLGWLDSEKTFPLLDFDTVAAERTVRGQFVRDVLADPALDVALRGRVLSAGLRALEER
;
A
#
# COMPACT_ATOMS: atom_id res chain seq x y z
N MET A 1 -3.03 22.91 5.55
CA MET A 1 -4.01 21.87 5.18
C MET A 1 -3.55 20.52 5.73
N LYS A 2 -4.44 19.71 6.30
CA LYS A 2 -4.15 18.37 6.82
C LYS A 2 -4.69 17.31 5.86
N LEU A 3 -3.82 16.40 5.43
CA LEU A 3 -4.15 15.32 4.51
C LEU A 3 -3.75 14.00 5.18
N LEU A 4 -4.58 12.95 5.08
CA LEU A 4 -4.19 11.61 5.51
C LEU A 4 -3.84 10.77 4.29
N LEU A 5 -2.58 10.36 4.18
CA LEU A 5 -2.08 9.54 3.07
C LEU A 5 -2.00 8.07 3.46
N PHE A 6 -2.42 7.20 2.55
CA PHE A 6 -2.13 5.77 2.56
C PHE A 6 -2.01 5.23 1.12
N ALA A 7 -1.42 4.06 0.96
CA ALA A 7 -1.28 3.36 -0.32
C ALA A 7 -1.09 1.86 -0.09
N ASP A 8 -1.08 1.06 -1.14
CA ASP A 8 -0.60 -0.32 -1.12
C ASP A 8 -1.29 -1.18 -0.03
N LEU A 9 -2.61 -1.04 0.12
CA LEU A 9 -3.39 -1.83 1.08
C LEU A 9 -3.63 -3.26 0.58
N HIS A 10 -3.73 -3.43 -0.74
CA HIS A 10 -3.97 -4.70 -1.44
C HIS A 10 -5.08 -5.56 -0.82
N LEU A 11 -6.27 -4.98 -0.62
CA LEU A 11 -7.45 -5.75 -0.25
C LEU A 11 -7.62 -6.98 -1.17
N ASP A 12 -8.07 -8.09 -0.59
CA ASP A 12 -8.21 -9.39 -1.25
C ASP A 12 -6.90 -10.09 -1.66
N THR A 13 -5.75 -9.60 -1.16
CA THR A 13 -4.48 -10.34 -1.18
C THR A 13 -4.68 -11.78 -0.72
N ARG A 14 -4.05 -12.73 -1.42
CA ARG A 14 -3.98 -14.12 -0.96
C ARG A 14 -2.81 -14.30 -0.01
N PHE A 15 -3.15 -14.60 1.24
CA PHE A 15 -2.18 -15.08 2.21
C PHE A 15 -2.13 -16.62 2.21
N PRO A 16 -0.94 -17.24 2.08
CA PRO A 16 -0.81 -18.70 2.15
C PRO A 16 -1.29 -19.31 3.47
N SER A 17 -1.19 -18.55 4.57
CA SER A 17 -1.62 -18.92 5.91
C SER A 17 -2.58 -17.87 6.47
N ALA A 18 -3.62 -18.31 7.19
CA ALA A 18 -4.62 -17.44 7.82
C ALA A 18 -5.25 -16.40 6.86
N GLY A 19 -5.52 -16.86 5.63
CA GLY A 19 -6.09 -16.03 4.58
C GLY A 19 -7.34 -15.25 4.99
N PRO A 20 -8.37 -15.89 5.55
CA PRO A 20 -9.57 -15.18 5.99
C PRO A 20 -9.29 -14.09 7.03
N GLU A 21 -8.54 -14.41 8.09
CA GLU A 21 -8.22 -13.49 9.17
C GLU A 21 -7.37 -12.32 8.69
N ARG A 22 -6.34 -12.58 7.87
CA ARG A 22 -5.49 -11.53 7.30
C ARG A 22 -6.23 -10.64 6.31
N ARG A 23 -7.11 -11.20 5.47
CA ARG A 23 -7.97 -10.38 4.60
C ARG A 23 -8.96 -9.53 5.40
N GLN A 24 -9.47 -10.04 6.52
CA GLN A 24 -10.29 -9.25 7.44
C GLN A 24 -9.44 -8.14 8.08
N ALA A 25 -8.21 -8.42 8.50
CA ALA A 25 -7.30 -7.42 9.06
C ALA A 25 -7.00 -6.28 8.06
N LEU A 26 -6.89 -6.55 6.76
CA LEU A 26 -6.77 -5.47 5.76
C LEU A 26 -8.03 -4.58 5.71
N ARG A 27 -9.23 -5.16 5.84
CA ARG A 27 -10.49 -4.39 5.92
C ARG A 27 -10.56 -3.57 7.22
N ASP A 28 -10.18 -4.18 8.34
CA ASP A 28 -10.13 -3.51 9.63
C ASP A 28 -9.11 -2.36 9.61
N THR A 29 -7.97 -2.54 8.94
CA THR A 29 -6.96 -1.49 8.72
C THR A 29 -7.55 -0.31 7.94
N LEU A 30 -8.33 -0.55 6.88
CA LEU A 30 -9.04 0.54 6.20
C LEU A 30 -10.02 1.26 7.14
N GLY A 31 -10.72 0.50 7.99
CA GLY A 31 -11.57 1.06 9.04
C GLY A 31 -10.80 2.00 9.96
N HIS A 32 -9.66 1.55 10.50
CA HIS A 32 -8.80 2.38 11.34
C HIS A 32 -8.29 3.64 10.63
N ILE A 33 -7.98 3.56 9.32
CA ILE A 33 -7.57 4.73 8.52
C ILE A 33 -8.72 5.76 8.45
N VAL A 34 -9.95 5.31 8.18
CA VAL A 34 -11.13 6.18 8.10
C VAL A 34 -11.47 6.78 9.47
N ASP A 35 -11.35 6.01 10.55
CA ASP A 35 -11.54 6.51 11.91
C ASP A 35 -10.48 7.58 12.25
N LEU A 36 -9.20 7.30 11.98
CA LEU A 36 -8.09 8.24 12.20
C LEU A 36 -8.30 9.55 11.43
N ALA A 37 -8.77 9.49 10.19
CA ALA A 37 -9.04 10.67 9.38
C ALA A 37 -10.08 11.59 10.03
N GLN A 38 -11.16 10.99 10.53
CA GLN A 38 -12.24 11.71 11.20
C GLN A 38 -11.80 12.27 12.55
N GLU A 39 -11.11 11.46 13.37
CA GLU A 39 -10.61 11.87 14.69
C GLU A 39 -9.57 12.98 14.61
N SER A 40 -8.70 12.94 13.58
CA SER A 40 -7.66 13.93 13.35
C SER A 40 -8.17 15.21 12.70
N GLY A 41 -9.44 15.21 12.23
CA GLY A 41 -10.05 16.32 11.52
C GLY A 41 -9.28 16.71 10.26
N VAL A 42 -8.94 15.72 9.42
CA VAL A 42 -8.22 15.98 8.16
C VAL A 42 -9.14 16.63 7.13
N ASP A 43 -8.55 17.44 6.25
CA ASP A 43 -9.25 18.12 5.16
C ASP A 43 -9.57 17.14 4.02
N ALA A 44 -8.74 16.11 3.81
CA ALA A 44 -8.98 15.03 2.86
C ALA A 44 -8.17 13.75 3.17
N MET A 45 -8.65 12.61 2.71
CA MET A 45 -7.92 11.35 2.61
C MET A 45 -7.39 11.14 1.20
N LEU A 46 -6.15 10.68 1.07
CA LEU A 46 -5.48 10.39 -0.19
C LEU A 46 -5.07 8.91 -0.23
N CYS A 47 -5.50 8.21 -1.27
CA CYS A 47 -5.06 6.84 -1.57
C CYS A 47 -4.20 6.84 -2.83
N ALA A 48 -2.90 6.55 -2.69
CA ALA A 48 -1.94 6.56 -3.79
C ALA A 48 -1.82 5.21 -4.53
N GLY A 49 -2.94 4.50 -4.67
CA GLY A 49 -3.06 3.27 -5.47
C GLY A 49 -2.85 1.98 -4.69
N ASP A 50 -3.04 0.88 -5.43
CA ASP A 50 -3.01 -0.50 -4.94
C ASP A 50 -3.84 -0.71 -3.66
N LEU A 51 -5.06 -0.16 -3.68
CA LEU A 51 -6.10 -0.32 -2.66
C LEU A 51 -6.61 -1.77 -2.59
N TYR A 52 -6.71 -2.44 -3.74
CA TYR A 52 -7.22 -3.81 -3.85
C TYR A 52 -6.55 -4.61 -4.98
N GLU A 53 -6.76 -5.92 -4.97
CA GLU A 53 -6.29 -6.81 -6.04
C GLU A 53 -7.36 -6.96 -7.12
N HIS A 54 -7.15 -6.36 -8.30
CA HIS A 54 -8.14 -6.31 -9.38
C HIS A 54 -8.71 -7.68 -9.75
N ASP A 55 -7.83 -8.66 -9.97
CA ASP A 55 -8.21 -10.01 -10.41
C ASP A 55 -8.96 -10.83 -9.35
N ARG A 56 -9.04 -10.32 -8.11
CA ARG A 56 -9.60 -11.04 -6.96
C ARG A 56 -10.75 -10.28 -6.31
N CYS A 57 -10.98 -9.05 -6.75
CA CYS A 57 -11.98 -8.19 -6.16
C CYS A 57 -13.36 -8.85 -6.26
N SER A 58 -14.02 -8.98 -5.10
CA SER A 58 -15.38 -9.50 -5.02
C SER A 58 -16.40 -8.35 -5.01
N PRO A 59 -17.67 -8.60 -5.35
CA PRO A 59 -18.74 -7.61 -5.12
C PRO A 59 -18.83 -7.14 -3.65
N SER A 60 -18.47 -8.01 -2.70
CA SER A 60 -18.39 -7.64 -1.27
C SER A 60 -17.26 -6.64 -0.98
N THR A 61 -16.17 -6.67 -1.74
CA THR A 61 -15.08 -5.69 -1.65
C THR A 61 -15.52 -4.34 -2.20
N ALA A 62 -16.23 -4.35 -3.34
CA ALA A 62 -16.81 -3.14 -3.91
C ALA A 62 -17.81 -2.46 -2.96
N GLU A 63 -18.73 -3.23 -2.37
CA GLU A 63 -19.70 -2.72 -1.39
C GLU A 63 -19.02 -2.21 -0.11
N PHE A 64 -18.03 -2.95 0.39
CA PHE A 64 -17.23 -2.54 1.54
C PHE A 64 -16.55 -1.20 1.30
N LEU A 65 -15.80 -1.06 0.20
CA LEU A 65 -15.11 0.19 -0.15
C LEU A 65 -16.08 1.36 -0.28
N ARG A 66 -17.23 1.15 -0.94
CA ARG A 66 -18.31 2.16 -1.02
C ARG A 66 -18.75 2.61 0.37
N SER A 67 -18.99 1.66 1.27
CA SER A 67 -19.45 1.95 2.63
C SER A 67 -18.39 2.59 3.52
N SER A 68 -17.12 2.19 3.38
CA SER A 68 -16.00 2.74 4.16
C SER A 68 -15.72 4.19 3.81
N PHE A 69 -15.86 4.56 2.53
CA PHE A 69 -15.64 5.95 2.09
C PHE A 69 -16.90 6.82 2.09
N ASP A 70 -18.07 6.27 2.44
CA ASP A 70 -19.30 7.03 2.72
C ASP A 70 -19.18 7.72 4.10
N CYS A 71 -18.30 8.72 4.16
CA CYS A 71 -17.96 9.46 5.37
C CYS A 71 -17.89 10.97 5.07
N PRO A 72 -17.84 11.84 6.09
CA PRO A 72 -17.81 13.30 5.88
C PRO A 72 -16.52 13.82 5.24
N VAL A 73 -15.45 13.03 5.21
CA VAL A 73 -14.13 13.44 4.73
C VAL A 73 -14.04 13.23 3.21
N PRO A 74 -13.58 14.23 2.43
CA PRO A 74 -13.26 14.05 1.01
C PRO A 74 -12.21 12.97 0.80
N VAL A 75 -12.38 12.12 -0.21
CA VAL A 75 -11.47 11.01 -0.52
C VAL A 75 -10.99 11.13 -1.96
N PHE A 76 -9.68 11.08 -2.16
CA PHE A 76 -9.06 11.10 -3.49
C PHE A 76 -8.34 9.78 -3.74
N LEU A 77 -8.74 9.08 -4.80
CA LEU A 77 -8.21 7.78 -5.17
C LEU A 77 -7.43 7.90 -6.48
N ALA A 78 -6.14 7.56 -6.46
CA ALA A 78 -5.29 7.42 -7.64
C ALA A 78 -5.05 5.92 -7.90
N PRO A 79 -5.74 5.30 -8.89
CA PRO A 79 -5.56 3.90 -9.24
C PRO A 79 -4.10 3.54 -9.54
N GLY A 80 -3.62 2.44 -8.97
CA GLY A 80 -2.30 1.84 -9.15
C GLY A 80 -2.27 0.67 -10.15
N ASN A 81 -1.19 -0.11 -10.15
CA ASN A 81 -1.02 -1.20 -11.13
C ASN A 81 -1.83 -2.45 -10.79
N ASP A 82 -2.08 -2.72 -9.51
CA ASP A 82 -2.82 -3.91 -9.09
C ASP A 82 -4.33 -3.66 -8.96
N ASP A 83 -4.78 -2.40 -8.93
CA ASP A 83 -6.20 -2.00 -8.95
C ASP A 83 -6.61 -1.13 -10.15
N TRP A 84 -5.77 -1.03 -11.19
CA TRP A 84 -5.89 -0.17 -12.38
C TRP A 84 -7.32 0.23 -12.79
N TYR A 85 -7.45 1.48 -13.23
CA TYR A 85 -8.69 2.04 -13.73
C TYR A 85 -9.11 1.42 -15.07
N GLY A 86 -10.34 0.97 -15.13
CA GLY A 86 -10.96 0.52 -16.38
C GLY A 86 -12.36 -0.05 -16.19
N PRO A 87 -12.98 -0.58 -17.26
CA PRO A 87 -14.40 -0.97 -17.24
C PRO A 87 -14.76 -1.98 -16.16
N GLN A 88 -13.83 -2.84 -15.75
CA GLN A 88 -14.07 -3.88 -14.75
C GLN A 88 -13.58 -3.51 -13.34
N SER A 89 -12.89 -2.37 -13.20
CA SER A 89 -12.36 -1.91 -11.92
C SER A 89 -13.50 -1.52 -10.98
N VAL A 90 -13.29 -1.67 -9.67
CA VAL A 90 -14.24 -1.19 -8.63
C VAL A 90 -14.58 0.28 -8.85
N TYR A 91 -13.59 1.06 -9.30
CA TYR A 91 -13.72 2.48 -9.60
C TYR A 91 -14.84 2.81 -10.60
N GLN A 92 -15.13 1.92 -11.56
CA GLN A 92 -16.23 2.10 -12.52
C GLN A 92 -17.47 1.26 -12.20
N GLN A 93 -17.35 0.25 -11.32
CA GLN A 93 -18.44 -0.66 -10.99
C GLN A 93 -19.27 -0.20 -9.77
N VAL A 94 -18.74 0.76 -9.00
CA VAL A 94 -19.37 1.29 -7.79
C VAL A 94 -19.92 2.70 -8.03
N ASP A 95 -21.15 2.92 -7.60
CA ASP A 95 -21.71 4.26 -7.44
C ASP A 95 -21.14 4.90 -6.17
N TRP A 96 -20.05 5.64 -6.34
CA TRP A 96 -19.39 6.37 -5.26
C TRP A 96 -20.24 7.52 -4.74
N THR A 97 -20.10 7.80 -3.45
CA THR A 97 -20.68 9.00 -2.83
C THR A 97 -19.98 10.26 -3.33
N PRO A 98 -20.65 11.43 -3.35
CA PRO A 98 -20.09 12.65 -3.94
C PRO A 98 -18.79 13.17 -3.32
N ASN A 99 -18.42 12.72 -2.12
CA ASN A 99 -17.16 13.06 -1.46
C ASN A 99 -15.94 12.30 -2.01
N VAL A 100 -16.16 11.24 -2.82
CA VAL A 100 -15.08 10.44 -3.39
C VAL A 100 -14.78 10.91 -4.81
N HIS A 101 -13.53 11.28 -5.04
CA HIS A 101 -12.99 11.60 -6.35
C HIS A 101 -12.04 10.50 -6.80
N VAL A 102 -12.31 9.89 -7.95
CA VAL A 102 -11.41 8.90 -8.56
C VAL A 102 -10.74 9.50 -9.77
N PHE A 103 -9.41 9.57 -9.74
CA PHE A 103 -8.63 9.90 -10.92
C PHE A 103 -8.79 8.78 -11.96
N SER A 104 -9.02 9.15 -13.22
CA SER A 104 -9.38 8.22 -14.31
C SER A 104 -8.54 8.40 -15.57
N SER A 105 -7.61 9.35 -15.54
CA SER A 105 -6.74 9.73 -16.65
C SER A 105 -5.33 9.20 -16.44
N GLU A 106 -4.70 8.69 -17.50
CA GLU A 106 -3.27 8.32 -17.48
C GLU A 106 -2.34 9.54 -17.35
N SER A 107 -2.84 10.73 -17.65
CA SER A 107 -2.13 12.00 -17.48
C SER A 107 -2.59 12.72 -16.21
N MET A 108 -1.67 13.47 -15.59
CA MET A 108 -1.99 14.30 -14.42
C MET A 108 -3.12 15.29 -14.69
N THR A 109 -4.15 15.22 -13.87
CA THR A 109 -5.33 16.09 -13.92
C THR A 109 -5.49 16.86 -12.60
N PRO A 110 -5.76 18.17 -12.65
CA PRO A 110 -5.83 18.98 -11.45
C PRO A 110 -7.22 18.95 -10.80
N VAL A 111 -7.25 18.86 -9.48
CA VAL A 111 -8.41 19.14 -8.64
C VAL A 111 -8.01 20.16 -7.58
N GLU A 112 -8.85 21.17 -7.37
CA GLU A 112 -8.62 22.17 -6.35
C GLU A 112 -9.07 21.64 -4.98
N LEU A 113 -8.14 21.55 -4.02
CA LEU A 113 -8.45 21.11 -2.64
C LEU A 113 -8.95 22.27 -1.79
N SER A 114 -8.35 23.44 -1.97
CA SER A 114 -8.75 24.72 -1.38
C SER A 114 -8.19 25.86 -2.23
N ASP A 115 -8.57 27.10 -1.91
CA ASP A 115 -8.01 28.28 -2.58
C ASP A 115 -6.47 28.24 -2.57
N GLY A 116 -5.89 28.27 -3.77
CA GLY A 116 -4.44 28.24 -3.97
C GLY A 116 -3.74 26.88 -3.74
N ILE A 117 -4.48 25.78 -3.48
CA ILE A 117 -3.90 24.43 -3.33
C ILE A 117 -4.53 23.48 -4.36
N THR A 118 -3.71 22.96 -5.27
CA THR A 118 -4.11 22.00 -6.31
C THR A 118 -3.51 20.63 -6.04
N LEU A 119 -4.33 19.59 -6.13
CA LEU A 119 -3.92 18.20 -6.21
C LEU A 119 -3.97 17.72 -7.66
N TRP A 120 -2.81 17.32 -8.18
CA TRP A 120 -2.67 16.68 -9.48
C TRP A 120 -2.71 15.17 -9.30
N GLY A 121 -3.66 14.51 -9.93
CA GLY A 121 -3.75 13.05 -9.86
C GLY A 121 -3.83 12.39 -11.22
N ALA A 122 -3.29 11.17 -11.26
CA ALA A 122 -3.32 10.29 -12.42
C ALA A 122 -3.69 8.87 -11.97
N ALA A 123 -4.12 8.07 -12.94
CA ALA A 123 -4.47 6.68 -12.78
C ALA A 123 -3.58 5.82 -13.67
N ASN A 124 -3.18 4.67 -13.16
CA ASN A 124 -2.84 3.54 -14.02
C ASN A 124 -4.12 3.09 -14.73
N VAL A 125 -4.18 3.21 -16.07
CA VAL A 125 -5.34 2.80 -16.88
C VAL A 125 -5.01 1.52 -17.64
N GLY A 126 -5.85 0.51 -17.46
CA GLY A 126 -5.64 -0.82 -17.99
C GLY A 126 -4.53 -1.61 -17.28
N PRO A 127 -4.44 -2.93 -17.56
CA PRO A 127 -3.45 -3.79 -16.94
C PRO A 127 -2.04 -3.48 -17.46
N GLY A 128 -1.04 -3.58 -16.58
CA GLY A 128 0.36 -3.34 -16.91
C GLY A 128 1.16 -2.89 -15.71
N PRO A 129 2.48 -2.68 -15.87
CA PRO A 129 3.30 -2.14 -14.79
C PRO A 129 2.87 -0.72 -14.40
N ALA A 130 3.27 -0.30 -13.19
CA ALA A 130 3.21 1.10 -12.79
C ALA A 130 3.88 1.98 -13.86
N ARG A 131 3.32 3.18 -14.07
CA ARG A 131 3.83 4.14 -15.05
C ARG A 131 4.48 5.31 -14.34
N ASP A 132 5.54 5.85 -14.94
CA ASP A 132 6.18 7.07 -14.46
C ASP A 132 5.39 8.30 -14.95
N VAL A 133 4.21 8.52 -14.36
CA VAL A 133 3.29 9.61 -14.75
C VAL A 133 3.83 11.02 -14.51
N LEU A 134 4.92 11.13 -13.75
CA LEU A 134 5.65 12.38 -13.52
C LEU A 134 6.70 12.67 -14.60
N ASP A 135 7.07 11.69 -15.44
CA ASP A 135 8.00 11.93 -16.54
C ASP A 135 7.39 12.88 -17.59
N GLY A 136 8.10 13.96 -17.88
CA GLY A 136 7.62 15.04 -18.76
C GLY A 136 6.45 15.86 -18.21
N PHE A 137 6.02 15.66 -16.96
CA PHE A 137 5.01 16.49 -16.32
C PHE A 137 5.60 17.83 -15.87
N ALA A 138 4.84 18.91 -16.08
CA ALA A 138 5.18 20.23 -15.58
C ALA A 138 3.93 20.97 -15.12
N VAL A 139 4.00 21.51 -13.91
CA VAL A 139 2.98 22.38 -13.34
C VAL A 139 2.86 23.64 -14.19
N ASN A 140 1.63 24.03 -14.50
CA ASN A 140 1.32 25.18 -15.35
C ASN A 140 0.45 26.24 -14.66
N ARG A 141 0.44 26.25 -13.31
CA ARG A 141 -0.37 27.15 -12.49
C ARG A 141 0.38 27.60 -11.24
N SER A 142 -0.04 28.74 -10.69
CA SER A 142 0.45 29.27 -9.42
C SER A 142 -0.17 28.56 -8.21
N GLY A 143 0.36 28.85 -7.03
CA GLY A 143 -0.10 28.27 -5.76
C GLY A 143 0.68 27.02 -5.40
N VAL A 144 0.21 26.30 -4.38
CA VAL A 144 0.78 25.02 -3.97
C VAL A 144 0.24 23.91 -4.87
N ASN A 145 1.15 23.13 -5.45
CA ASN A 145 0.87 22.04 -6.37
C ASN A 145 1.38 20.73 -5.78
N LEU A 146 0.44 19.87 -5.43
CA LEU A 146 0.68 18.55 -4.86
C LEU A 146 0.39 17.49 -5.91
N ALA A 147 1.08 16.35 -5.89
CA ALA A 147 0.75 15.20 -6.73
C ALA A 147 0.22 14.02 -5.90
N LEU A 148 -0.68 13.24 -6.49
CA LEU A 148 -1.13 11.93 -6.01
C LEU A 148 -1.07 10.92 -7.15
N CYS A 149 -0.15 9.98 -7.07
CA CYS A 149 -0.03 8.94 -8.11
C CYS A 149 0.66 7.68 -7.59
N HIS A 150 0.68 6.64 -8.44
CA HIS A 150 1.24 5.34 -8.12
C HIS A 150 2.39 5.03 -9.09
N GLY A 151 3.60 4.88 -8.57
CA GLY A 151 4.79 4.67 -9.39
C GLY A 151 6.06 5.17 -8.72
N SER A 152 7.06 5.53 -9.53
CA SER A 152 8.34 6.01 -9.01
C SER A 152 8.33 7.52 -8.75
N ALA A 153 9.15 7.96 -7.79
CA ALA A 153 9.52 9.35 -7.66
C ALA A 153 10.56 9.69 -8.75
N PRO A 154 10.46 10.84 -9.44
CA PRO A 154 11.55 11.32 -10.28
C PRO A 154 12.77 11.64 -9.41
N ASP A 155 13.97 11.62 -10.01
CA ASP A 155 15.22 11.97 -9.32
C ASP A 155 15.19 13.38 -8.68
N ASP A 156 14.38 14.28 -9.23
CA ASP A 156 14.16 15.64 -8.72
C ASP A 156 12.71 16.07 -9.00
N VAL A 157 11.85 15.98 -7.97
CA VAL A 157 10.43 16.38 -8.08
C VAL A 157 10.31 17.87 -8.40
N ALA A 158 11.26 18.70 -7.93
CA ALA A 158 11.20 20.14 -8.12
C ALA A 158 11.29 20.56 -9.61
N ILE A 159 11.89 19.73 -10.48
CA ILE A 159 11.92 19.98 -11.93
C ILE A 159 10.51 20.05 -12.53
N THR A 160 9.56 19.32 -11.96
CA THR A 160 8.16 19.33 -12.41
C THR A 160 7.40 20.59 -11.97
N GLY A 161 7.94 21.36 -11.02
CA GLY A 161 7.25 22.48 -10.37
C GLY A 161 6.21 22.07 -9.33
N LEU A 162 6.16 20.78 -8.95
CA LEU A 162 5.41 20.31 -7.78
C LEU A 162 6.12 20.72 -6.49
N ASP A 163 5.35 21.08 -5.48
CA ASP A 163 5.84 21.31 -4.13
C ASP A 163 5.99 20.01 -3.34
N HIS A 164 5.10 19.03 -3.59
CA HIS A 164 5.18 17.73 -2.96
C HIS A 164 4.48 16.62 -3.76
N ALA A 165 5.03 15.40 -3.74
CA ALA A 165 4.42 14.21 -4.34
C ALA A 165 4.03 13.16 -3.29
N PHE A 166 2.77 12.77 -3.28
CA PHE A 166 2.26 11.64 -2.52
C PHE A 166 2.19 10.41 -3.43
N LEU A 167 2.92 9.36 -3.08
CA LEU A 167 3.23 8.24 -3.96
C LEU A 167 2.85 6.89 -3.32
N GLY A 168 2.39 5.93 -4.11
CA GLY A 168 2.30 4.50 -3.76
C GLY A 168 3.26 3.67 -4.60
N HIS A 169 3.09 2.33 -4.62
CA HIS A 169 3.90 1.31 -5.32
C HIS A 169 5.00 0.71 -4.45
N VAL A 170 5.63 1.53 -3.61
CA VAL A 170 6.74 1.11 -2.77
C VAL A 170 6.23 0.77 -1.37
N HIS A 171 6.19 -0.53 -1.04
CA HIS A 171 5.72 -1.04 0.25
C HIS A 171 6.58 -0.62 1.46
N THR A 172 7.85 -0.27 1.23
CA THR A 172 8.73 0.21 2.30
C THR A 172 8.50 1.71 2.46
N PRO A 173 8.09 2.20 3.65
CA PRO A 173 7.92 3.63 3.87
C PRO A 173 9.21 4.40 3.59
N GLU A 174 9.09 5.48 2.83
CA GLU A 174 10.20 6.37 2.50
C GLU A 174 9.69 7.80 2.42
N HIS A 175 10.37 8.73 3.11
CA HIS A 175 9.96 10.12 3.18
C HIS A 175 11.14 11.02 2.84
N ALA A 176 11.03 11.77 1.75
CA ALA A 176 11.99 12.77 1.35
C ALA A 176 11.44 14.18 1.61
N THR A 177 12.20 15.21 1.23
CA THR A 177 11.74 16.59 1.35
C THR A 177 10.50 16.82 0.47
N ASP A 178 10.55 16.32 -0.76
CA ASP A 178 9.65 16.61 -1.88
C ASP A 178 8.73 15.44 -2.26
N TYR A 179 8.89 14.25 -1.68
CA TYR A 179 7.91 13.17 -1.79
C TYR A 179 7.68 12.36 -0.52
N THR A 180 6.55 11.66 -0.47
CA THR A 180 6.17 10.73 0.60
C THR A 180 5.65 9.43 0.01
N PHE A 181 6.34 8.32 0.27
CA PHE A 181 5.82 6.96 0.17
C PHE A 181 5.36 6.49 1.56
N PRO A 182 4.05 6.25 1.78
CA PRO A 182 3.57 5.78 3.07
C PRO A 182 3.94 4.31 3.33
N GLY A 183 4.25 3.55 2.27
CA GLY A 183 4.31 2.10 2.31
C GLY A 183 2.94 1.47 2.51
N ASN A 184 2.92 0.14 2.62
CA ASN A 184 1.69 -0.57 2.93
C ASN A 184 1.37 -0.43 4.44
N PRO A 185 0.12 -0.08 4.79
CA PRO A 185 -0.26 0.23 6.16
C PRO A 185 -0.37 -1.03 7.05
N ASP A 186 -0.65 -2.19 6.45
CA ASP A 186 -0.66 -3.49 7.10
C ASP A 186 0.28 -4.43 6.34
N PRO A 187 1.24 -5.09 7.03
CA PRO A 187 2.17 -6.01 6.38
C PRO A 187 1.47 -7.05 5.52
N LEU A 188 1.91 -7.21 4.28
CA LEU A 188 1.44 -8.18 3.31
C LEU A 188 2.34 -9.41 3.33
N THR A 189 3.66 -9.21 3.38
CA THR A 189 4.64 -10.30 3.36
C THR A 189 5.45 -10.43 4.66
N PRO A 190 5.93 -11.64 5.01
CA PRO A 190 6.86 -11.79 6.13
C PRO A 190 8.14 -10.96 5.89
N GLY A 191 8.52 -10.14 6.88
CA GLY A 191 9.71 -9.28 6.80
C GLY A 191 9.39 -7.79 6.63
N GLU A 192 8.13 -7.44 6.37
CA GLU A 192 7.64 -6.05 6.39
C GLU A 192 7.48 -5.55 7.84
N THR A 193 8.62 -5.21 8.45
CA THR A 193 8.73 -4.73 9.83
C THR A 193 8.95 -3.21 9.90
N GLY A 194 9.03 -2.64 11.11
CA GLY A 194 9.33 -1.22 11.32
C GLY A 194 8.09 -0.32 11.29
N GLU A 195 8.28 0.97 11.58
CA GLU A 195 7.21 1.97 11.55
C GLU A 195 6.61 2.07 10.13
N ARG A 196 5.29 1.95 10.02
CA ARG A 196 4.49 2.02 8.79
C ARG A 196 3.04 2.24 9.17
N GLY A 197 2.23 2.73 8.24
CA GLY A 197 0.82 3.00 8.49
C GLY A 197 0.30 4.14 7.62
N ALA A 198 -0.74 4.82 8.10
CA ALA A 198 -1.22 6.04 7.48
C ALA A 198 -0.33 7.22 7.89
N VAL A 199 -0.11 8.16 6.97
CA VAL A 199 0.75 9.33 7.20
C VAL A 199 -0.10 10.59 7.24
N LEU A 200 -0.19 11.22 8.41
CA LEU A 200 -0.80 12.54 8.56
C LEU A 200 0.18 13.59 8.04
N CYS A 201 -0.18 14.20 6.92
CA CYS A 201 0.61 15.22 6.23
C CYS A 201 0.01 16.59 6.49
N THR A 202 0.78 17.52 7.05
CA THR A 202 0.40 18.93 7.13
C THR A 202 1.14 19.70 6.05
N VAL A 203 0.39 20.20 5.07
CA VAL A 203 0.85 21.08 3.99
C VAL A 203 0.84 22.52 4.48
N HIS A 204 1.99 23.18 4.39
CA HIS A 204 2.21 24.57 4.78
C HIS A 204 2.01 25.52 3.59
N GLU A 205 1.91 26.83 3.87
CA GLU A 205 1.65 27.87 2.84
C GLU A 205 2.76 27.96 1.78
N ASP A 206 3.97 27.54 2.12
CA ASP A 206 5.13 27.51 1.21
C ASP A 206 5.25 26.21 0.41
N GLY A 207 4.26 25.31 0.52
CA GLY A 207 4.24 24.02 -0.16
C GLY A 207 5.00 22.90 0.56
N SER A 208 5.76 23.21 1.60
CA SER A 208 6.44 22.19 2.39
C SER A 208 5.47 21.30 3.17
N VAL A 209 5.89 20.07 3.47
CA VAL A 209 5.05 19.07 4.15
C VAL A 209 5.74 18.52 5.40
N SER A 210 5.07 18.63 6.54
CA SER A 210 5.44 17.93 7.78
C SER A 210 4.58 16.68 7.99
N ARG A 211 5.14 15.63 8.59
CA ARG A 211 4.57 14.28 8.57
C ARG A 211 4.55 13.65 9.97
N GLU A 212 3.52 12.88 10.25
CA GLU A 212 3.41 12.00 11.41
C GLU A 212 2.85 10.65 10.97
N VAL A 213 3.50 9.55 11.34
CA VAL A 213 3.09 8.19 10.95
C VAL A 213 2.24 7.59 12.06
N PHE A 214 1.10 7.02 11.70
CA PHE A 214 0.17 6.37 12.60
C PHE A 214 0.06 4.89 12.25
N ASP A 215 0.40 4.02 13.20
CA ASP A 215 0.16 2.59 13.05
C ASP A 215 -1.35 2.30 13.10
N VAL A 216 -1.86 1.83 11.97
CA VAL A 216 -3.27 1.49 11.74
C VAL A 216 -3.45 -0.01 11.47
N SER A 217 -2.37 -0.80 11.53
CA SER A 217 -2.37 -2.22 11.17
C SER A 217 -3.21 -3.05 12.15
N ALA A 218 -4.24 -3.71 11.64
CA ALA A 218 -4.99 -4.68 12.42
C ALA A 218 -4.22 -6.01 12.58
N SER A 219 -3.32 -6.37 11.65
CA SER A 219 -2.50 -7.58 11.80
C SER A 219 -1.52 -7.48 13.00
N ARG A 220 -1.08 -6.26 13.36
CA ARG A 220 -0.18 -6.05 14.51
C ARG A 220 -0.88 -6.26 15.83
N SER A 221 -2.08 -5.70 16.00
CA SER A 221 -2.88 -5.85 17.23
C SER A 221 -3.30 -7.30 17.47
N LEU A 222 -3.42 -8.09 16.40
CA LEU A 222 -3.67 -9.53 16.49
C LEU A 222 -2.41 -10.35 16.90
N GLY A 223 -1.25 -9.71 17.07
CA GLY A 223 0.01 -10.36 17.51
C GLY A 223 0.68 -11.23 16.44
N TRP A 224 0.35 -11.03 15.16
CA TRP A 224 0.93 -11.78 14.03
C TRP A 224 2.31 -11.25 13.63
N LEU A 225 2.63 -10.06 14.12
CA LEU A 225 3.84 -9.30 13.77
C LEU A 225 4.72 -9.05 14.99
N ASP A 226 4.15 -9.09 16.20
CA ASP A 226 4.85 -8.78 17.45
C ASP A 226 5.44 -10.02 18.13
N SER A 227 5.94 -10.91 17.29
CA SER A 227 6.40 -12.19 17.73
C SER A 227 7.82 -12.45 17.22
N GLU A 228 8.75 -12.16 18.14
CA GLU A 228 9.83 -13.09 18.44
C GLU A 228 9.32 -14.51 18.77
N LYS A 229 8.01 -14.74 18.88
CA LYS A 229 7.46 -16.03 18.42
C LYS A 229 7.60 -16.03 16.92
N THR A 230 8.67 -16.65 16.45
CA THR A 230 8.58 -17.59 15.34
C THR A 230 7.15 -17.68 14.82
N PHE A 231 6.95 -17.37 13.53
CA PHE A 231 5.91 -17.98 12.72
C PHE A 231 5.74 -19.47 13.15
N PRO A 232 4.79 -20.27 12.68
CA PRO A 232 5.22 -21.64 12.47
C PRO A 232 6.43 -21.52 11.52
N LEU A 233 7.65 -21.43 12.09
CA LEU A 233 8.81 -22.10 11.57
C LEU A 233 8.17 -23.38 11.12
N LEU A 234 8.16 -23.59 9.80
CA LEU A 234 8.14 -24.95 9.30
C LEU A 234 8.95 -25.73 10.32
N ASP A 235 8.28 -26.60 11.07
CA ASP A 235 8.91 -27.29 12.17
C ASP A 235 9.94 -28.17 11.50
N PHE A 236 11.13 -27.62 11.33
CA PHE A 236 12.16 -28.19 10.48
C PHE A 236 12.60 -29.50 11.10
N ASP A 237 12.44 -29.67 12.41
CA ASP A 237 12.66 -30.93 13.11
C ASP A 237 11.59 -31.96 12.72
N THR A 238 10.31 -31.56 12.68
CA THR A 238 9.22 -32.44 12.19
C THR A 238 9.40 -32.78 10.70
N VAL A 239 9.74 -31.80 9.84
CA VAL A 239 10.00 -32.05 8.42
C VAL A 239 11.26 -32.87 8.22
N ALA A 240 12.33 -32.62 8.99
CA ALA A 240 13.56 -33.41 8.98
C ALA A 240 13.35 -34.83 9.53
N ALA A 241 12.28 -35.11 10.27
CA ALA A 241 11.92 -36.47 10.67
C ALA A 241 11.21 -37.25 9.53
N GLU A 242 10.70 -36.56 8.51
CA GLU A 242 10.06 -37.20 7.38
C GLU A 242 11.08 -38.01 6.54
N ARG A 243 10.66 -39.22 6.11
CA ARG A 243 11.41 -40.05 5.16
C ARG A 243 11.05 -39.68 3.71
N THR A 244 11.06 -38.38 3.41
CA THR A 244 10.69 -37.78 2.13
C THR A 244 11.88 -37.00 1.53
N VAL A 245 11.79 -36.63 0.25
CA VAL A 245 12.80 -35.75 -0.40
C VAL A 245 12.86 -34.40 0.32
N ARG A 246 11.70 -33.89 0.72
CA ARG A 246 11.55 -32.69 1.52
C ARG A 246 12.27 -32.79 2.88
N GLY A 247 12.09 -33.90 3.59
CA GLY A 247 12.79 -34.14 4.85
C GLY A 247 14.30 -34.30 4.70
N GLN A 248 14.77 -34.91 3.59
CA GLN A 248 16.20 -34.99 3.31
C GLN A 248 16.81 -33.62 3.02
N PHE A 249 16.12 -32.80 2.22
CA PHE A 249 16.55 -31.43 1.93
C PHE A 249 16.75 -30.60 3.21
N VAL A 250 15.80 -30.66 4.15
CA VAL A 250 15.92 -29.94 5.43
C VAL A 250 17.12 -30.42 6.24
N ARG A 251 17.35 -31.74 6.33
CA ARG A 251 18.52 -32.30 7.04
C ARG A 251 19.84 -31.80 6.43
N ASP A 252 19.94 -31.77 5.11
CA ASP A 252 21.17 -31.37 4.41
C ASP A 252 21.47 -29.87 4.64
N VAL A 253 20.46 -29.01 4.55
CA VAL A 253 20.61 -27.56 4.76
C VAL A 253 20.87 -27.20 6.23
N LEU A 254 20.29 -27.95 7.18
CA LEU A 254 20.58 -27.78 8.61
C LEU A 254 22.00 -28.22 8.98
N ALA A 255 22.51 -29.26 8.31
CA ALA A 255 23.86 -29.78 8.54
C ALA A 255 24.97 -28.95 7.89
N ASP A 256 24.65 -28.00 7.01
CA ASP A 256 25.64 -27.18 6.30
C ASP A 256 26.21 -26.06 7.21
N PRO A 257 27.51 -26.14 7.58
CA PRO A 257 28.14 -25.13 8.42
C PRO A 257 28.50 -23.84 7.66
N ALA A 258 28.45 -23.83 6.33
CA ALA A 258 28.75 -22.65 5.52
C ALA A 258 27.59 -21.63 5.47
N LEU A 259 26.39 -22.02 5.90
CA LEU A 259 25.22 -21.15 5.94
C LEU A 259 25.11 -20.47 7.31
N ASP A 260 25.05 -19.13 7.30
CA ASP A 260 24.65 -18.39 8.49
C ASP A 260 23.14 -18.58 8.78
N VAL A 261 22.70 -18.18 9.97
CA VAL A 261 21.32 -18.39 10.45
C VAL A 261 20.28 -17.75 9.51
N ALA A 262 20.56 -16.55 8.99
CA ALA A 262 19.64 -15.81 8.15
C ALA A 262 19.53 -16.42 6.75
N LEU A 263 20.66 -16.78 6.15
CA LEU A 263 20.71 -17.43 4.84
C LEU A 263 20.13 -18.84 4.90
N ARG A 264 20.40 -19.60 5.96
CA ARG A 264 19.82 -20.93 6.20
C ARG A 264 18.29 -20.88 6.24
N GLY A 265 17.71 -19.91 6.94
CA GLY A 265 16.26 -19.71 6.99
C GLY A 265 15.64 -19.43 5.61
N ARG A 266 16.30 -18.61 4.79
CA ARG A 266 15.85 -18.30 3.43
C ARG A 266 15.94 -19.52 2.49
N VAL A 267 17.04 -20.28 2.54
CA VAL A 267 17.24 -21.49 1.72
C VAL A 267 16.20 -22.55 2.06
N LEU A 268 15.96 -22.81 3.35
CA LEU A 268 14.94 -23.74 3.81
C LEU A 268 13.54 -23.33 3.33
N SER A 269 13.18 -22.06 3.49
CA SER A 269 11.85 -21.56 3.13
C SER A 269 11.62 -21.61 1.61
N ALA A 270 12.58 -21.14 0.81
CA ALA A 270 12.48 -21.12 -0.64
C ALA A 270 12.51 -22.54 -1.24
N GLY A 271 13.40 -23.40 -0.75
CA GLY A 271 13.52 -24.77 -1.25
C GLY A 271 12.32 -25.65 -0.90
N LEU A 272 11.72 -25.47 0.28
CA LEU A 272 10.50 -26.20 0.64
C LEU A 272 9.30 -25.76 -0.18
N ARG A 273 9.14 -24.46 -0.48
CA ARG A 273 8.11 -23.96 -1.40
C ARG A 273 8.26 -24.57 -2.80
N ALA A 274 9.48 -24.61 -3.34
CA ALA A 274 9.75 -25.21 -4.64
C ALA A 274 9.48 -26.73 -4.70
N LEU A 275 9.51 -27.42 -3.55
CA LEU A 275 9.22 -28.84 -3.42
C LEU A 275 7.73 -29.14 -3.17
N GLU A 276 6.91 -28.14 -2.83
CA GLU A 276 5.45 -28.25 -2.68
C GLU A 276 4.69 -28.06 -4.01
N GLU A 277 5.33 -27.46 -5.02
CA GLU A 277 4.76 -27.23 -6.36
C GLU A 277 4.90 -28.42 -7.33
N ARG A 278 5.09 -29.65 -6.82
CA ARG A 278 5.20 -30.90 -7.60
C ARG A 278 4.34 -32.00 -7.02
#